data_AF-A0A3L7U6K9-F1
#
_entry.id   AF-A0A3L7U6K9-F1
#
_cell.length_a   1.000
_cell.length_b   1.000
_cell.length_c   1.000
_cell.angle_alpha   90.00
_cell.angle_beta   90.00
_cell.angle_gamma   90.00
#
_symmetry.space_group_name_H-M   'P 1'
#
loop_
_entity.id
_entity.type
_entity.pdbx_description
1 polymer ?
#
loop_
_entity_poly.entity_id
_entity_poly.type
_entity_poly.pdbx_seq_one_letter_code
_entity_poly.pdbx_strand_id
1 'polypeptide(L)'
;MPASGRGFTYISTSMQPLTISVVDVRTQKAFFSMEIPPGQQLTFNFLPGGGDDPVNTPDRMVFAVWEAGTENGKLDNQLTCPPAAARRIDIDIRPGPIWPEPNATARLRTDQTADQPPYAAAQDGKVTTKTTDIPDN
;
A
#
# COMPACT_ATOMS: atom_id res chain seq x y z
N MET A 1 19.25 -20.57 -16.46
CA MET A 1 18.71 -20.64 -15.08
C MET A 1 18.79 -19.23 -14.51
N PRO A 2 17.70 -18.52 -14.17
CA PRO A 2 17.85 -17.12 -13.78
C PRO A 2 18.16 -16.97 -12.27
N ALA A 3 19.39 -16.52 -12.03
CA ALA A 3 19.90 -15.61 -11.00
C ALA A 3 19.28 -15.62 -9.59
N SER A 4 20.04 -16.16 -8.64
CA SER A 4 20.01 -15.90 -7.20
C SER A 4 20.38 -14.44 -6.85
N GLY A 5 19.58 -13.49 -7.32
CA GLY A 5 19.76 -12.06 -7.04
C GLY A 5 18.54 -11.18 -7.30
N ARG A 6 17.40 -11.76 -7.69
CA ARG A 6 16.15 -11.01 -7.86
C ARG A 6 15.22 -11.33 -6.70
N GLY A 7 14.98 -10.34 -5.84
CA GLY A 7 13.89 -10.40 -4.87
C GLY A 7 12.56 -10.60 -5.59
N PHE A 8 11.62 -11.25 -4.91
CA PHE A 8 10.25 -11.39 -5.38
C PHE A 8 9.47 -10.16 -4.95
N THR A 9 8.89 -9.46 -5.92
CA THR A 9 8.06 -8.27 -5.68
C THR A 9 6.65 -8.53 -6.18
N TYR A 10 5.67 -8.29 -5.31
CA TYR A 10 4.25 -8.40 -5.61
C TYR A 10 3.57 -7.07 -5.31
N ILE A 11 2.81 -6.54 -6.28
CA ILE A 11 2.15 -5.24 -6.18
C ILE A 11 0.65 -5.49 -5.97
N SER A 12 0.10 -4.93 -4.89
CA SER A 12 -1.33 -4.97 -4.60
C SER A 12 -1.99 -3.73 -5.19
N THR A 13 -2.96 -3.93 -6.08
CA THR A 13 -3.72 -2.82 -6.68
C THR A 13 -5.13 -2.79 -6.09
N SER A 14 -5.81 -1.64 -6.15
CA SER A 14 -7.19 -1.53 -5.61
C SER A 14 -8.17 -2.52 -6.26
N MET A 15 -7.92 -2.89 -7.53
CA MET A 15 -8.72 -3.84 -8.29
C MET A 15 -8.30 -5.30 -8.05
N GLN A 16 -7.07 -5.52 -7.58
CA GLN A 16 -6.49 -6.84 -7.33
C GLN A 16 -5.75 -6.79 -5.99
N PRO A 17 -6.48 -6.77 -4.88
CA PRO A 17 -5.89 -6.85 -3.55
C PRO A 17 -5.25 -8.23 -3.34
N LEU A 18 -3.95 -8.23 -3.01
CA LEU A 18 -3.17 -9.46 -2.87
C LEU A 18 -2.96 -9.85 -1.40
N THR A 19 -3.08 -11.15 -1.14
CA THR A 19 -2.55 -11.81 0.07
C THR A 19 -1.40 -12.70 -0.37
N ILE A 20 -0.24 -12.55 0.25
CA ILE A 20 0.91 -13.42 0.00
C ILE A 20 1.11 -14.31 1.21
N SER A 21 1.20 -15.61 0.97
CA SER A 21 1.56 -16.59 1.98
C SER A 21 2.74 -17.45 1.51
N VAL A 22 3.63 -17.79 2.42
CA VAL A 22 4.75 -18.70 2.15
C VAL A 22 4.58 -19.94 3.00
N VAL A 23 4.46 -21.08 2.32
CA VAL A 23 4.10 -22.38 2.89
C VAL A 23 5.31 -23.31 2.86
N ASP A 24 5.59 -23.98 3.98
CA ASP A 24 6.52 -25.11 4.02
C ASP A 24 5.82 -26.34 3.44
N VAL A 25 6.32 -26.89 2.33
CA VAL A 25 5.68 -28.04 1.67
C VAL A 25 5.85 -29.35 2.44
N ARG A 26 6.78 -29.44 3.39
CA ARG A 26 6.97 -30.63 4.23
C ARG A 26 5.89 -30.72 5.30
N THR A 27 5.54 -29.57 5.90
CA THR A 27 4.57 -29.50 7.00
C THR A 27 3.19 -29.00 6.54
N GLN A 28 3.09 -28.48 5.31
CA GLN A 28 1.92 -27.81 4.74
C GLN A 28 1.42 -26.62 5.58
N LYS A 29 2.33 -25.99 6.35
CA LYS A 29 2.01 -24.83 7.19
C LYS A 29 2.58 -23.55 6.60
N ALA A 30 1.76 -22.50 6.59
CA ALA A 30 2.23 -21.15 6.30
C ALA A 30 3.04 -20.62 7.48
N PHE A 31 4.29 -20.25 7.25
CA PHE A 31 5.13 -19.59 8.25
C PHE A 31 5.13 -18.06 8.09
N PHE A 32 4.72 -17.58 6.93
CA PHE A 32 4.53 -16.18 6.62
C PHE A 32 3.20 -16.00 5.90
N SER A 33 2.42 -15.02 6.34
CA SER A 33 1.20 -14.61 5.67
C SER A 33 1.03 -13.12 5.90
N MET A 34 0.83 -12.37 4.82
CA MET A 34 0.64 -10.93 4.89
C MET A 34 -0.38 -10.47 3.86
N GLU A 35 -1.32 -9.65 4.33
CA GLU A 35 -2.22 -8.91 3.47
C GLU A 35 -1.53 -7.61 3.03
N ILE A 36 -1.37 -7.44 1.73
CA ILE A 36 -0.74 -6.23 1.18
C ILE A 36 -1.82 -5.18 0.97
N PRO A 37 -1.71 -3.99 1.58
CA PRO A 37 -2.64 -2.90 1.35
C PRO A 37 -2.66 -2.48 -0.13
N PRO A 38 -3.80 -2.05 -0.68
CA PRO A 38 -3.86 -1.56 -2.05
C PRO A 38 -2.98 -0.32 -2.24
N GLY A 39 -2.25 -0.26 -3.35
CA GLY A 39 -1.27 0.81 -3.61
C GLY A 39 0.11 0.55 -3.01
N GLN A 40 0.28 -0.56 -2.30
CA GLN A 40 1.57 -1.00 -1.75
C GLN A 40 2.08 -2.25 -2.48
N GLN A 41 3.37 -2.49 -2.34
CA GLN A 41 4.06 -3.68 -2.83
C GLN A 41 4.82 -4.37 -1.69
N LEU A 42 4.82 -5.69 -1.70
CA LEU A 42 5.66 -6.50 -0.83
C LEU A 42 6.85 -6.99 -1.65
N THR A 43 8.05 -6.71 -1.17
CA THR A 43 9.28 -7.27 -1.72
C THR A 43 9.92 -8.16 -0.67
N PHE A 44 10.29 -9.38 -1.06
CA PHE A 44 11.04 -10.28 -0.20
C PHE A 44 12.14 -11.01 -0.96
N ASN A 45 13.18 -11.39 -0.23
CA ASN A 45 14.29 -12.17 -0.74
C ASN A 45 14.64 -13.28 0.24
N PHE A 46 15.18 -14.37 -0.29
CA PHE A 46 15.64 -15.49 0.52
C PHE A 46 17.17 -15.54 0.48
N LEU A 47 17.76 -15.40 1.65
CA LEU A 47 19.19 -15.53 1.86
C LEU A 47 19.49 -16.96 2.31
N PRO A 48 20.40 -17.67 1.64
CA PRO A 48 20.81 -19.00 2.07
C PRO A 48 21.57 -18.88 3.40
N GLY A 49 21.22 -19.73 4.36
CA GLY A 49 21.81 -19.68 5.70
C GLY A 49 21.27 -18.56 6.59
N GLY A 50 21.85 -18.43 7.79
CA GLY A 50 21.45 -17.42 8.78
C GLY A 50 20.09 -17.70 9.43
N GLY A 51 19.53 -18.88 9.23
CA GLY A 51 18.41 -19.39 10.00
C GLY A 51 18.82 -19.94 11.38
N ASP A 52 17.83 -20.21 12.23
CA ASP A 52 18.04 -20.63 13.62
C ASP A 52 18.25 -22.15 13.74
N ASP A 53 17.63 -22.94 12.85
CA ASP A 53 17.71 -24.40 12.85
C ASP A 53 18.37 -24.91 11.55
N PRO A 54 19.54 -25.57 11.61
CA PRO A 54 20.26 -26.03 10.43
C PRO A 54 19.52 -27.12 9.64
N VAL A 55 18.52 -27.79 10.23
CA VAL A 55 17.77 -28.89 9.62
C VAL A 55 16.39 -28.43 9.15
N ASN A 56 15.66 -27.69 9.99
CA ASN A 56 14.28 -27.31 9.68
C ASN A 56 14.15 -25.95 8.99
N THR A 57 14.87 -24.94 9.45
CA THR A 57 14.79 -23.55 8.95
C THR A 57 16.18 -22.96 8.74
N PRO A 58 16.99 -23.52 7.82
CA PRO A 58 18.38 -23.11 7.64
C PRO A 58 18.52 -21.74 6.97
N ASP A 59 17.53 -21.32 6.18
CA ASP A 59 17.58 -20.09 5.37
C ASP A 59 16.92 -18.92 6.11
N ARG A 60 17.19 -17.69 5.66
CA ARG A 60 16.55 -16.48 6.16
C ARG A 60 15.75 -15.79 5.06
N MET A 61 14.50 -15.45 5.32
CA MET A 61 13.70 -14.57 4.47
C MET A 61 13.80 -13.14 5.00
N VAL A 62 14.10 -12.19 4.11
CA VAL A 62 14.06 -10.76 4.39
C VAL A 62 12.96 -10.12 3.57
N PHE A 63 12.19 -9.21 4.14
CA PHE A 63 11.06 -8.59 3.45
C PHE A 63 10.82 -7.14 3.91
N ALA A 64 10.13 -6.37 3.08
CA ALA A 64 9.64 -5.04 3.39
C ALA A 64 8.44 -4.71 2.51
N VAL A 65 7.59 -3.82 3.02
CA VAL A 65 6.43 -3.28 2.30
C VAL A 65 6.72 -1.84 1.91
N TRP A 66 6.44 -1.50 0.65
CA TRP A 66 6.73 -0.19 0.07
C TRP A 66 5.52 0.36 -0.67
N GLU A 67 5.53 1.63 -1.01
CA GLU A 67 4.62 2.16 -2.02
C GLU A 67 4.90 1.53 -3.39
N ALA A 68 3.84 1.29 -4.16
CA ALA A 68 3.94 0.67 -5.48
C ALA A 68 4.84 1.50 -6.41
N GLY A 69 5.79 0.83 -7.08
CA GLY A 69 6.76 1.47 -7.98
C GLY A 69 8.11 1.77 -7.32
N THR A 70 8.28 1.47 -6.03
CA THR A 70 9.57 1.61 -5.35
C THR A 70 10.54 0.52 -5.83
N GLU A 71 11.63 0.90 -6.51
CA GLU A 71 12.63 -0.04 -7.03
C GLU A 71 13.78 -0.33 -6.05
N ASN A 72 14.14 0.65 -5.23
CA ASN A 72 15.29 0.60 -4.33
C ASN A 72 14.84 0.77 -2.87
N GLY A 73 15.31 -0.11 -2.00
CA GLY A 73 15.01 -0.06 -0.57
C GLY A 73 15.80 -1.11 0.22
N LYS A 74 15.86 -0.95 1.55
CA LYS A 74 16.43 -1.95 2.45
C LYS A 74 15.33 -2.81 3.03
N LEU A 75 15.46 -4.12 2.92
CA LEU A 75 14.56 -5.06 3.57
C LEU A 75 14.86 -5.05 5.08
N ASP A 76 13.92 -4.52 5.85
CA ASP A 76 14.05 -4.22 7.28
C ASP A 76 13.59 -5.39 8.16
N ASN A 77 12.65 -6.18 7.67
CA ASN A 77 12.14 -7.34 8.39
C ASN A 77 12.83 -8.62 7.96
N GLN A 78 13.01 -9.54 8.91
CA GLN A 78 13.64 -10.82 8.68
C GLN A 78 12.96 -11.93 9.48
N LEU A 79 12.91 -13.14 8.92
CA LEU A 79 12.39 -14.32 9.59
C LEU A 79 13.12 -15.58 9.09
N THR A 80 13.15 -16.65 9.89
CA THR A 80 13.80 -17.91 9.53
C THR A 80 12.87 -18.78 8.69
N CYS A 81 13.39 -19.37 7.62
CA CYS A 81 12.57 -20.06 6.64
C CYS A 81 13.16 -21.42 6.23
N PRO A 82 12.31 -22.36 5.77
CA PRO A 82 12.75 -23.63 5.19
C PRO A 82 13.66 -23.43 3.97
N PRO A 83 14.43 -24.46 3.59
CA PRO A 83 15.29 -24.39 2.41
C PRO A 83 14.49 -24.15 1.14
N ALA A 84 15.14 -23.65 0.09
CA ALA A 84 14.50 -23.30 -1.19
C ALA A 84 13.62 -24.40 -1.80
N ALA A 85 14.01 -25.67 -1.65
CA ALA A 85 13.25 -26.81 -2.18
C ALA A 85 11.98 -27.14 -1.35
N ALA A 86 11.89 -26.61 -0.13
CA ALA A 86 10.83 -26.92 0.82
C ALA A 86 9.85 -25.75 1.03
N ARG A 87 9.88 -24.72 0.18
CA ARG A 87 8.99 -23.56 0.29
C ARG A 87 8.21 -23.29 -0.99
N ARG A 88 6.95 -22.88 -0.85
CA ARG A 88 6.06 -22.46 -1.94
C ARG A 88 5.46 -21.10 -1.61
N ILE A 89 5.39 -20.22 -2.61
CA ILE A 89 4.76 -18.91 -2.50
C ILE A 89 3.35 -19.06 -3.06
N ASP A 90 2.34 -18.89 -2.21
CA ASP A 90 0.94 -18.94 -2.57
C ASP A 90 0.40 -17.50 -2.60
N ILE A 91 -0.20 -17.13 -3.74
CA ILE A 91 -0.73 -15.79 -4.03
C ILE A 91 -2.24 -15.92 -4.10
N ASP A 92 -2.95 -15.24 -3.20
CA ASP A 92 -4.40 -15.19 -3.20
C ASP A 92 -4.90 -13.79 -3.57
N ILE A 93 -5.85 -13.74 -4.50
CA ILE A 93 -6.45 -12.48 -4.97
C ILE A 93 -7.80 -12.35 -4.30
N ARG A 94 -7.94 -11.38 -3.40
CA ARG A 94 -9.18 -11.22 -2.63
C ARG A 94 -10.31 -10.70 -3.54
N PRO A 95 -11.56 -11.17 -3.34
CA PRO A 95 -12.69 -10.71 -4.12
C PRO A 95 -13.08 -9.29 -3.71
N GLY A 96 -12.99 -8.36 -4.67
CA GLY A 96 -13.62 -7.04 -4.58
C GLY A 96 -12.65 -5.87 -4.69
N PRO A 97 -13.15 -4.66 -5.03
CA PRO A 97 -12.37 -3.44 -4.95
C PRO A 97 -12.17 -3.09 -3.48
N ILE A 98 -10.93 -3.07 -3.01
CA ILE A 98 -10.59 -2.49 -1.71
C ILE A 98 -10.16 -1.06 -1.97
N TRP A 99 -10.95 -0.11 -1.47
CA TRP A 99 -10.55 1.30 -1.49
C TRP A 99 -9.37 1.48 -0.54
N PRO A 100 -8.25 2.07 -0.99
CA PRO A 100 -7.17 2.43 -0.08
C PRO A 100 -7.71 3.40 0.97
N GLU A 101 -7.22 3.28 2.21
CA GLU A 101 -7.52 4.29 3.21
C GLU A 101 -7.03 5.65 2.70
N PRO A 102 -7.85 6.72 2.83
CA PRO A 102 -7.44 8.03 2.39
C PRO A 102 -6.17 8.43 3.14
N ASN A 103 -5.10 8.73 2.41
CA ASN A 103 -3.88 9.26 3.01
C ASN A 103 -4.24 10.51 3.82
N ALA A 104 -3.97 10.51 5.13
CA ALA A 104 -4.29 11.63 6.03
C ALA A 104 -3.63 12.96 5.62
N THR A 105 -2.57 12.92 4.79
CA THR A 105 -1.92 14.11 4.22
C THR A 105 -2.52 14.58 2.90
N ALA A 106 -3.35 13.77 2.24
CA ALA A 106 -4.17 14.23 1.12
C ALA A 106 -5.31 15.08 1.70
N ARG A 107 -4.99 16.32 2.08
CA ARG A 107 -5.99 17.33 2.41
C ARG A 107 -6.83 17.52 1.15
N LEU A 108 -8.00 16.89 1.11
CA LEU A 108 -9.07 17.35 0.24
C LEU A 108 -9.19 18.84 0.52
N ARG A 109 -9.06 19.67 -0.51
CA ARG A 109 -9.33 21.10 -0.40
C ARG A 109 -10.80 21.22 -0.03
N THR A 110 -11.09 21.22 1.26
CA THR A 110 -12.38 21.58 1.79
C THR A 110 -12.54 23.06 1.53
N ASP A 111 -13.74 23.50 1.12
CA ASP A 111 -14.15 24.91 1.15
C ASP A 111 -14.23 25.44 2.61
N GLN A 112 -13.39 24.93 3.50
CA GLN A 112 -13.22 25.40 4.85
C GLN A 112 -12.68 26.82 4.78
N THR A 113 -13.32 27.73 5.49
CA THR A 113 -13.00 29.16 5.49
C THR A 113 -11.53 29.46 5.83
N ALA A 114 -10.83 28.52 6.48
CA ALA A 114 -9.40 28.59 6.79
C ALA A 114 -8.44 28.34 5.60
N ASP A 115 -8.93 27.74 4.51
CA ASP A 115 -8.16 27.41 3.29
C ASP A 115 -8.47 28.37 2.12
N GLN A 116 -9.33 29.36 2.36
CA GLN A 116 -9.59 30.42 1.38
C GLN A 116 -8.40 31.39 1.32
N PRO A 117 -7.88 31.72 0.12
CA PRO A 117 -6.85 32.72 -0.01
C PRO A 117 -7.39 34.09 0.47
N PRO A 118 -6.55 34.98 1.02
CA PRO A 118 -6.98 36.20 1.71
C PRO A 118 -7.75 37.19 0.83
N TYR A 119 -7.77 37.01 -0.49
CA TYR A 119 -8.54 37.83 -1.43
C TYR A 119 -9.95 37.27 -1.75
N ALA A 120 -10.31 36.10 -1.21
CA ALA A 120 -11.62 35.47 -1.46
C ALA A 120 -12.76 36.06 -0.59
N ALA A 121 -12.44 36.92 0.37
CA ALA A 121 -13.43 37.64 1.16
C ALA A 121 -13.99 38.85 0.38
N ALA A 122 -15.12 38.63 -0.28
CA ALA A 122 -16.15 39.61 -0.67
C ALA A 122 -15.71 40.93 -1.36
N GLN A 123 -15.70 40.93 -2.70
CA GLN A 123 -16.31 42.06 -3.42
C GLN A 123 -17.82 41.81 -3.47
N ASP A 124 -18.50 42.25 -2.41
CA ASP A 124 -19.94 42.46 -2.38
C ASP A 124 -20.30 43.50 -3.46
N GLY A 125 -20.67 43.03 -4.65
CA GLY A 125 -21.29 43.86 -5.67
C GLY A 125 -22.65 44.31 -5.15
N LYS A 126 -22.69 45.46 -4.45
CA LYS A 126 -23.92 46.11 -4.02
C LYS A 126 -24.88 46.27 -5.20
N VAL A 127 -25.85 45.38 -5.31
CA VAL A 127 -27.10 45.65 -6.03
C VAL A 127 -27.88 46.64 -5.18
N THR A 128 -27.71 47.93 -5.50
CA THR A 128 -28.51 48.99 -4.90
C THR A 128 -29.98 48.79 -5.32
N THR A 129 -30.82 48.33 -4.41
CA THR A 129 -32.27 48.42 -4.56
C THR A 129 -32.68 49.87 -4.35
N LYS A 130 -32.68 50.67 -5.41
CA LYS A 130 -33.41 51.94 -5.42
C LYS A 130 -34.90 51.61 -5.57
N THR A 131 -35.62 51.60 -4.45
CA THR A 131 -37.08 51.77 -4.43
C THR A 131 -37.41 53.05 -5.19
N THR A 132 -38.03 52.91 -6.36
CA THR A 132 -38.57 54.03 -7.14
C THR A 132 -40.08 53.89 -7.08
N ASP A 133 -40.71 54.78 -6.31
CA ASP A 133 -42.15 55.07 -6.32
C ASP A 133 -42.61 55.33 -7.76
N ILE A 134 -43.66 54.64 -8.21
CA ILE A 134 -44.34 54.89 -9.49
C ILE A 134 -45.59 55.70 -9.18
N PRO A 135 -45.76 56.94 -9.70
CA PRO A 135 -47.05 57.60 -9.62
C PRO A 135 -47.99 57.06 -10.71
N ASP A 136 -49.23 56.77 -10.29
CA ASP A 136 -50.37 56.46 -11.15
C ASP A 136 -50.67 57.59 -12.14
N ASN A 137 -50.93 57.22 -13.40
CA ASN A 137 -51.67 58.03 -14.36
C ASN A 137 -52.64 57.16 -15.15
#